data_AF-A0A2V8AW13-F1
#
_entry.id   AF-A0A2V8AW13-F1
#
_cell.length_a   1.000
_cell.length_b   1.000
_cell.length_c   1.000
_cell.angle_alpha   90.00
_cell.angle_beta   90.00
_cell.angle_gamma   90.00
#
_symmetry.space_group_name_H-M   'P 1'
#
loop_
_entity.id
_entity.type
_entity.pdbx_description
1 polymer ?
#
loop_
_entity_poly.entity_id
_entity_poly.type
_entity_poly.pdbx_seq_one_letter_code
_entity_poly.pdbx_strand_id
1 'polypeptide(L)'
;MRTPVPTSISEFVLRAATRPAEGDWLALIVPERNVPATAQAIVTELPTIAKRKVNHISEFDNPRELVRIIRHSRESLTVVSGLEKFSPVEWNTLDSMRSRLEGMSTVVFVLSERQGTMLSDNSPNIASWFAGGIWQLEDGPAREEEERTERLAAFRRATNLTDEEVVKRAEAGTLDDEPAFAEWLALLGRGDLIGPR
;
A
#
# COMPACT_ATOMS: atom_id res chain seq x y z
N MET A 1 5.55 -1.90 14.20
CA MET A 1 4.96 -2.85 13.23
C MET A 1 6.08 -3.73 12.68
N ARG A 2 5.85 -5.02 12.41
CA ARG A 2 6.84 -5.86 11.70
C ARG A 2 6.91 -5.41 10.23
N THR A 3 8.06 -5.58 9.58
CA THR A 3 8.22 -5.32 8.14
C THR A 3 7.19 -6.15 7.36
N PRO A 4 6.43 -5.54 6.43
CA PRO A 4 5.51 -6.29 5.57
C PRO A 4 6.26 -7.39 4.81
N VAL A 5 5.61 -8.54 4.63
CA VAL A 5 6.18 -9.62 3.82
C VAL A 5 5.81 -9.40 2.35
N PRO A 6 6.77 -9.34 1.41
CA PRO A 6 6.49 -9.28 -0.02
C PRO A 6 5.62 -10.46 -0.46
N THR A 7 4.61 -10.22 -1.30
CA THR A 7 3.69 -11.26 -1.80
C THR A 7 3.09 -10.90 -3.16
N SER A 8 2.65 -11.89 -3.93
CA SER A 8 1.72 -11.66 -5.05
C SER A 8 0.26 -11.60 -4.59
N ILE A 9 -0.66 -11.09 -5.44
CA ILE A 9 -2.11 -11.13 -5.16
C ILE A 9 -2.59 -12.57 -4.94
N SER A 10 -2.24 -13.49 -5.83
CA SER A 10 -2.72 -14.87 -5.74
C SER A 10 -2.19 -15.59 -4.49
N GLU A 11 -0.95 -15.31 -4.09
CA GLU A 11 -0.41 -15.83 -2.83
C GLU A 11 -1.13 -15.25 -1.61
N PHE A 12 -1.39 -13.94 -1.62
CA PHE A 12 -2.16 -13.30 -0.56
C PHE A 12 -3.57 -13.87 -0.47
N VAL A 13 -4.26 -14.06 -1.60
CA VAL A 13 -5.60 -14.66 -1.67
C VAL A 13 -5.59 -16.08 -1.13
N LEU A 14 -4.59 -16.90 -1.46
CA LEU A 14 -4.46 -18.25 -0.91
C LEU A 14 -4.28 -18.23 0.62
N ARG A 15 -3.46 -17.30 1.12
CA ARG A 15 -3.25 -17.12 2.57
C ARG A 15 -4.51 -16.63 3.27
N ALA A 16 -5.29 -15.74 2.65
CA ALA A 16 -6.56 -15.26 3.19
C ALA A 16 -7.63 -16.36 3.19
N ALA A 17 -7.71 -17.16 2.12
CA ALA A 17 -8.65 -18.26 1.98
C ALA A 17 -8.44 -19.39 2.99
N THR A 18 -7.20 -19.59 3.43
CA THR A 18 -6.82 -20.65 4.39
C THR A 18 -7.02 -20.24 5.85
N ARG A 19 -7.40 -18.99 6.13
CA ARG A 19 -7.68 -18.55 7.49
C ARG A 19 -8.99 -19.13 8.06
N PRO A 20 -9.07 -19.31 9.39
CA PRO A 20 -10.34 -19.43 10.10
C PRO A 20 -11.39 -18.44 9.61
N ALA A 21 -12.66 -18.81 9.70
CA ALA A 21 -13.77 -17.98 9.22
C ALA A 21 -14.06 -16.75 10.10
N GLU A 22 -13.49 -16.72 11.31
CA GLU A 22 -13.80 -15.72 12.33
C GLU A 22 -12.52 -15.26 13.02
N GLY A 23 -12.46 -13.97 13.33
CA GLY A 23 -11.47 -13.37 14.22
C GLY A 23 -10.14 -12.96 13.58
N ASP A 24 -9.88 -13.30 12.32
CA ASP A 24 -8.63 -12.96 11.65
C ASP A 24 -8.69 -11.62 10.92
N TRP A 25 -7.63 -10.82 11.09
CA TRP A 25 -7.46 -9.51 10.46
C TRP A 25 -6.19 -9.52 9.61
N LEU A 26 -6.36 -9.25 8.32
CA LEU A 26 -5.31 -9.30 7.31
C LEU A 26 -5.22 -7.95 6.61
N ALA A 27 -4.03 -7.46 6.31
CA ALA A 27 -3.79 -6.25 5.54
C ALA A 27 -2.86 -6.55 4.36
N LEU A 28 -3.25 -6.07 3.19
CA LEU A 28 -2.37 -5.99 2.02
C LEU A 28 -2.07 -4.52 1.74
N ILE A 29 -0.79 -4.18 1.85
CA ILE A 29 -0.25 -2.87 1.52
C ILE A 29 0.09 -2.84 0.03
N VAL A 30 -0.44 -1.84 -0.67
CA VAL A 30 -0.24 -1.64 -2.11
C VAL A 30 0.00 -0.16 -2.43
N PRO A 31 0.48 0.20 -3.63
CA PRO A 31 0.48 1.61 -4.04
C PRO A 31 -0.94 2.20 -4.05
N GLU A 32 -1.11 3.45 -3.61
CA GLU A 32 -2.43 4.08 -3.41
C GLU A 32 -3.34 4.01 -4.65
N ARG A 33 -2.78 4.24 -5.83
CA ARG A 33 -3.49 4.12 -7.13
C ARG A 33 -3.99 2.71 -7.43
N ASN A 34 -3.35 1.69 -6.89
CA ASN A 34 -3.66 0.28 -7.13
C ASN A 34 -4.69 -0.26 -6.14
N VAL A 35 -4.97 0.45 -5.03
CA VAL A 35 -5.92 0.00 -3.99
C VAL A 35 -7.25 -0.46 -4.57
N PRO A 36 -7.95 0.31 -5.44
CA PRO A 36 -9.24 -0.13 -5.98
C PRO A 36 -9.11 -1.37 -6.86
N ALA A 37 -8.11 -1.40 -7.76
CA ALA A 37 -7.88 -2.50 -8.68
C ALA A 37 -7.49 -3.80 -7.95
N THR A 38 -6.59 -3.71 -6.96
CA THR A 38 -6.18 -4.86 -6.14
C THR A 38 -7.32 -5.38 -5.28
N ALA A 39 -8.11 -4.48 -4.66
CA ALA A 39 -9.29 -4.90 -3.91
C ALA A 39 -10.28 -5.67 -4.79
N GLN A 40 -10.54 -5.19 -6.01
CA GLN A 40 -11.42 -5.87 -6.96
C GLN A 40 -10.86 -7.23 -7.39
N ALA A 41 -9.54 -7.34 -7.60
CA ALA A 41 -8.89 -8.61 -7.92
C ALA A 41 -9.07 -9.64 -6.78
N ILE A 42 -8.82 -9.22 -5.53
CA ILE A 42 -9.03 -10.07 -4.34
C ILE A 42 -10.49 -10.52 -4.25
N VAL A 43 -11.45 -9.60 -4.40
CA VAL A 43 -12.89 -9.91 -4.33
C VAL A 43 -13.32 -10.88 -5.44
N THR A 44 -12.63 -10.88 -6.57
CA THR A 44 -12.91 -11.78 -7.70
C THR A 44 -12.32 -13.18 -7.49
N GLU A 45 -11.09 -13.28 -6.98
CA GLU A 45 -10.38 -14.56 -6.82
C GLU A 45 -10.76 -15.29 -5.53
N LEU A 46 -10.92 -14.55 -4.43
CA LEU A 46 -11.08 -15.10 -3.08
C LEU A 46 -12.32 -15.98 -2.88
N PRO A 47 -13.51 -15.67 -3.44
CA PRO A 47 -14.66 -16.56 -3.33
C PRO A 47 -14.43 -17.94 -3.96
N THR A 48 -13.70 -17.97 -5.08
CA THR A 48 -13.41 -19.20 -5.84
C THR A 48 -12.50 -20.12 -5.04
N ILE A 49 -11.48 -19.56 -4.39
CA ILE A 49 -10.48 -20.34 -3.64
C ILE A 49 -11.03 -20.70 -2.25
N ALA A 50 -11.62 -19.76 -1.53
CA ALA A 50 -12.14 -19.98 -0.18
C ALA A 50 -13.44 -20.80 -0.15
N LYS A 51 -14.13 -20.93 -1.29
CA LYS A 51 -15.49 -21.51 -1.40
C LYS A 51 -16.48 -20.84 -0.42
N ARG A 52 -16.30 -19.54 -0.22
CA ARG A 52 -17.08 -18.70 0.70
C ARG A 52 -17.51 -17.45 -0.03
N LYS A 53 -18.63 -16.88 0.40
CA LYS A 53 -19.02 -15.55 -0.06
C LYS A 53 -18.10 -14.51 0.57
N VAL A 54 -17.73 -13.53 -0.24
CA VAL A 54 -16.91 -12.39 0.15
C VAL A 54 -17.76 -11.14 0.03
N ASN A 55 -17.81 -10.35 1.09
CA ASN A 55 -18.37 -9.01 1.04
C ASN A 55 -17.27 -8.00 0.69
N HIS A 56 -17.56 -7.00 -0.14
CA HIS A 56 -16.65 -5.90 -0.42
C HIS A 56 -17.23 -4.59 0.08
N ILE A 57 -16.46 -3.86 0.88
CA ILE A 57 -16.82 -2.56 1.43
C ILE A 57 -15.79 -1.54 0.94
N SER A 58 -16.20 -0.68 0.01
CA SER A 58 -15.40 0.45 -0.50
C SER A 58 -16.02 1.82 -0.19
N GLU A 59 -17.33 1.85 0.05
CA GLU A 59 -18.12 3.06 0.26
C GLU A 59 -18.63 3.13 1.71
N PHE A 60 -18.27 4.21 2.40
CA PHE A 60 -18.63 4.53 3.78
C PHE A 60 -18.23 5.98 4.07
N ASP A 61 -19.00 6.71 4.85
CA ASP A 61 -18.70 8.12 5.10
C ASP A 61 -17.73 8.33 6.26
N ASN A 62 -17.70 7.38 7.21
CA ASN A 62 -16.94 7.52 8.45
C ASN A 62 -16.68 6.15 9.12
N PRO A 63 -15.79 6.08 10.13
CA PRO A 63 -15.48 4.85 10.86
C PRO A 63 -16.69 4.17 11.50
N ARG A 64 -17.68 4.92 11.99
CA ARG A 64 -18.85 4.34 12.67
C ARG A 64 -19.73 3.59 11.67
N GLU A 65 -19.85 4.14 10.47
CA GLU A 65 -20.53 3.47 9.38
C GLU A 65 -19.79 2.21 8.94
N LEU A 66 -18.47 2.26 8.78
CA LEU A 66 -17.66 1.07 8.47
C LEU A 66 -17.90 -0.04 9.49
N VAL A 67 -17.80 0.26 10.79
CA VAL A 67 -18.08 -0.72 11.86
C VAL A 67 -19.51 -1.23 11.77
N ARG A 68 -20.50 -0.37 11.49
CA ARG A 68 -21.88 -0.79 11.31
C ARG A 68 -22.01 -1.77 10.14
N ILE A 69 -21.42 -1.50 8.98
CA ILE A 69 -21.51 -2.37 7.81
C ILE A 69 -20.85 -3.72 8.10
N ILE A 70 -19.63 -3.73 8.65
CA ILE A 70 -18.92 -4.97 9.00
C ILE A 70 -19.77 -5.83 9.95
N ARG A 71 -20.34 -5.24 11.00
CA ARG A 71 -21.15 -5.97 12.00
C ARG A 71 -22.45 -6.54 11.46
N HIS A 72 -23.03 -5.94 10.43
CA HIS A 72 -24.26 -6.43 9.80
C HIS A 72 -23.97 -7.34 8.61
N SER A 73 -22.70 -7.50 8.23
CA SER A 73 -22.30 -8.47 7.20
C SER A 73 -22.57 -9.88 7.74
N ARG A 74 -23.29 -10.67 6.94
CA ARG A 74 -23.49 -12.10 7.20
C ARG A 74 -22.39 -12.96 6.60
N GLU A 75 -21.48 -12.34 5.85
CA GLU A 75 -20.45 -13.05 5.11
C GLU A 75 -19.25 -13.32 6.01
N SER A 76 -18.74 -14.54 5.92
CA SER A 76 -17.58 -15.04 6.68
C SER A 76 -16.24 -14.40 6.29
N LEU A 77 -16.23 -13.58 5.23
CA LEU A 77 -15.05 -12.83 4.81
C LEU A 77 -15.47 -11.47 4.25
N THR A 78 -14.83 -10.42 4.75
CA THR A 78 -15.06 -9.04 4.31
C THR A 78 -13.76 -8.41 3.82
N VAL A 79 -13.74 -7.96 2.58
CA VAL A 79 -12.67 -7.11 2.03
C VAL A 79 -13.07 -5.65 2.19
N VAL A 80 -12.19 -4.84 2.76
CA VAL A 80 -12.38 -3.40 2.96
C VAL A 80 -11.31 -2.64 2.20
N SER A 81 -11.74 -1.69 1.37
CA SER A 81 -10.87 -0.74 0.68
C SER A 81 -11.42 0.69 0.82
N GLY A 82 -10.74 1.69 0.25
CA GLY A 82 -11.20 3.08 0.35
C GLY A 82 -10.97 3.71 1.74
N LEU A 83 -10.09 3.11 2.54
CA LEU A 83 -9.62 3.65 3.81
C LEU A 83 -8.70 4.88 3.62
N GLU A 84 -8.43 5.25 2.37
CA GLU A 84 -7.47 6.29 2.02
C GLU A 84 -7.96 7.70 2.35
N LYS A 85 -9.27 7.84 2.52
CA LYS A 85 -9.92 9.02 3.07
C LYS A 85 -9.75 9.17 4.59
N PHE A 86 -9.33 8.13 5.32
CA PHE A 86 -9.18 8.20 6.77
C PHE A 86 -8.00 9.08 7.16
N SER A 87 -8.32 10.07 7.97
CA SER A 87 -7.42 10.90 8.75
C SER A 87 -6.99 10.20 10.04
N PRO A 88 -5.97 10.73 10.74
CA PRO A 88 -5.58 10.25 12.07
C PRO A 88 -6.75 10.16 13.07
N VAL A 89 -7.68 11.11 13.03
CA VAL A 89 -8.87 11.14 13.90
C VAL A 89 -9.81 9.98 13.60
N GLU A 90 -9.99 9.65 12.32
CA GLU A 90 -10.84 8.54 11.89
C GLU A 90 -10.25 7.19 12.28
N TRP A 91 -8.94 7.02 12.10
CA TRP A 91 -8.22 5.86 12.60
C TRP A 91 -8.36 5.69 14.11
N ASN A 92 -8.10 6.74 14.88
CA ASN A 92 -8.28 6.69 16.34
C ASN A 92 -9.72 6.36 16.74
N THR A 93 -10.70 6.90 16.02
CA THR A 93 -12.12 6.60 16.24
C THR A 93 -12.40 5.12 15.95
N LEU A 94 -11.87 4.56 14.86
CA LEU A 94 -11.98 3.13 14.56
C LEU A 94 -11.36 2.29 15.68
N ASP A 95 -10.17 2.67 16.15
CA ASP A 95 -9.44 1.99 17.24
C ASP A 95 -10.25 1.92 18.53
N SER A 96 -10.92 3.01 18.91
CA SER A 96 -11.82 3.05 20.07
C SER A 96 -13.02 2.12 19.97
N MET A 97 -13.40 1.73 18.75
CA MET A 97 -14.52 0.83 18.46
C MET A 97 -14.08 -0.63 18.27
N ARG A 98 -12.82 -0.97 18.52
CA ARG A 98 -12.27 -2.32 18.41
C ARG A 98 -13.15 -3.39 19.05
N SER A 99 -13.64 -3.19 20.28
CA SER A 99 -14.49 -4.18 20.96
C SER A 99 -15.79 -4.52 20.20
N ARG A 100 -16.24 -3.64 19.29
CA ARG A 100 -17.41 -3.87 18.44
C ARG A 100 -17.10 -4.72 17.21
N LEU A 101 -15.82 -4.89 16.90
CA LEU A 101 -15.30 -5.65 15.76
C LEU A 101 -14.72 -7.01 16.18
N GLU A 102 -14.61 -7.27 17.48
CA GLU A 102 -14.09 -8.53 18.03
C GLU A 102 -15.06 -9.70 17.76
N GLY A 103 -14.52 -10.86 17.40
CA GLY A 103 -15.31 -12.05 17.09
C GLY A 103 -16.12 -11.96 15.79
N MET A 104 -15.85 -10.96 14.94
CA MET A 104 -16.47 -10.84 13.62
C MET A 104 -15.82 -11.77 12.59
N SER A 105 -16.39 -11.80 11.38
CA SER A 105 -15.81 -12.51 10.25
C SER A 105 -14.40 -12.03 9.92
N THR A 106 -13.65 -12.84 9.18
CA THR A 106 -12.30 -12.48 8.74
C THR A 106 -12.33 -11.21 7.90
N VAL A 107 -11.54 -10.21 8.30
CA VAL A 107 -11.47 -8.90 7.63
C VAL A 107 -10.14 -8.75 6.91
N VAL A 108 -10.22 -8.39 5.63
CA VAL A 108 -9.08 -8.09 4.77
C VAL A 108 -9.08 -6.60 4.45
N PHE A 109 -8.07 -5.87 4.90
CA PHE A 109 -7.83 -4.49 4.52
C PHE A 109 -6.91 -4.44 3.30
N VAL A 110 -7.29 -3.63 2.31
CA VAL A 110 -6.41 -3.23 1.21
C VAL A 110 -6.11 -1.75 1.41
N LEU A 111 -4.84 -1.45 1.68
CA LEU A 111 -4.39 -0.12 2.13
C LEU A 111 -3.24 0.38 1.29
N SER A 112 -3.13 1.70 1.17
CA SER A 112 -1.88 2.33 0.76
C SER A 112 -0.79 2.24 1.84
N GLU A 113 0.48 2.40 1.45
CA GLU A 113 1.61 2.47 2.39
C GLU A 113 1.44 3.57 3.45
N ARG A 114 0.95 4.74 3.00
CA ARG A 114 0.61 5.87 3.89
C ARG A 114 -0.39 5.43 4.96
N GLN A 115 -1.38 4.64 4.58
CA GLN A 115 -2.49 4.28 5.44
C GLN A 115 -2.15 3.08 6.34
N GLY A 116 -1.28 2.18 5.89
CA GLY A 116 -0.64 1.19 6.77
C GLY A 116 0.20 1.84 7.88
N THR A 117 0.89 2.94 7.56
CA THR A 117 1.63 3.75 8.55
C THR A 117 0.66 4.45 9.51
N MET A 118 -0.37 5.14 8.99
CA MET A 118 -1.38 5.81 9.81
C MET A 118 -2.12 4.85 10.75
N LEU A 119 -2.47 3.65 10.27
CA LEU A 119 -3.06 2.59 11.08
C LEU A 119 -2.16 2.25 12.27
N SER A 120 -0.86 2.06 12.02
CA SER A 120 0.10 1.70 13.07
C SER A 120 0.27 2.79 14.12
N ASP A 121 0.32 4.04 13.69
CA ASP A 121 0.61 5.18 14.55
C ASP A 121 -0.62 5.62 15.35
N ASN A 122 -1.82 5.51 14.76
CA ASN A 122 -3.05 6.10 15.32
C ASN A 122 -4.06 5.06 15.82
N SER A 123 -3.88 3.78 15.46
CA SER A 123 -4.75 2.67 15.86
C SER A 123 -3.97 1.48 16.41
N PRO A 124 -3.22 1.64 17.52
CA PRO A 124 -2.34 0.59 18.02
C PRO A 124 -3.11 -0.67 18.46
N ASN A 125 -4.37 -0.54 18.92
CA ASN A 125 -5.16 -1.69 19.37
C ASN A 125 -5.64 -2.51 18.18
N ILE A 126 -6.07 -1.87 17.09
CA ILE A 126 -6.43 -2.55 15.85
C ILE A 126 -5.17 -3.08 15.16
N ALA A 127 -4.08 -2.31 15.10
CA ALA A 127 -2.80 -2.75 14.55
C ALA A 127 -2.30 -4.05 15.21
N SER A 128 -2.59 -4.24 16.51
CA SER A 128 -2.24 -5.46 17.23
C SER A 128 -2.92 -6.73 16.68
N TRP A 129 -4.10 -6.61 16.05
CA TRP A 129 -4.79 -7.74 15.40
C TRP A 129 -4.12 -8.18 14.10
N PHE A 130 -3.36 -7.28 13.47
CA PHE A 130 -2.63 -7.59 12.24
C PHE A 130 -1.23 -8.18 12.50
N ALA A 131 -0.86 -8.50 13.74
CA ALA A 131 0.53 -8.84 14.12
C ALA A 131 1.19 -10.02 13.37
N GLY A 132 0.42 -10.83 12.64
CA GLY A 132 0.92 -11.88 11.72
C GLY A 132 0.26 -11.86 10.34
N GLY A 133 -0.36 -10.73 9.97
CA GLY A 133 -1.29 -10.60 8.86
C GLY A 133 -1.06 -9.39 7.97
N ILE A 134 0.14 -8.80 7.95
CA ILE A 134 0.46 -7.66 7.07
C ILE A 134 1.41 -8.12 5.96
N TRP A 135 0.97 -7.93 4.73
CA TRP A 135 1.74 -8.20 3.53
C TRP A 135 1.87 -6.94 2.69
N GLN A 136 2.88 -6.92 1.85
CA GLN A 136 3.06 -5.87 0.85
C GLN A 136 3.08 -6.54 -0.51
N LEU A 137 2.28 -6.01 -1.44
CA LEU A 137 2.29 -6.51 -2.81
C LEU A 137 3.69 -6.28 -3.39
N GLU A 138 4.30 -7.35 -3.90
CA GLU A 138 5.47 -7.25 -4.74
C GLU A 138 5.05 -6.52 -6.01
N ASP A 139 5.38 -5.24 -6.03
CA ASP A 139 5.22 -4.47 -7.25
C ASP A 139 6.34 -4.90 -8.21
N GLY A 140 5.94 -5.47 -9.34
CA GLY A 140 6.86 -5.74 -10.45
C GLY A 140 7.43 -4.44 -11.07
N PRO A 141 8.06 -4.51 -12.25
CA PRO A 141 8.83 -3.41 -12.86
C PRO A 141 8.10 -2.06 -13.03
N ALA A 142 6.76 -2.05 -12.91
CA ALA A 142 5.96 -0.83 -12.94
C ALA A 142 6.21 0.12 -11.74
N ARG A 143 6.55 -0.39 -10.55
CA ARG A 143 6.91 0.47 -9.41
C ARG A 143 8.30 1.08 -9.56
N GLU A 144 9.25 0.32 -10.09
CA GLU A 144 10.60 0.82 -10.35
C GLU A 144 10.57 2.02 -11.31
N GLU A 145 9.77 1.94 -12.38
CA GLU A 145 9.64 3.02 -13.36
C GLU A 145 8.90 4.26 -12.78
N GLU A 146 7.97 4.06 -11.86
CA GLU A 146 7.23 5.15 -11.22
C GLU A 146 8.04 5.84 -10.13
N GLU A 147 8.74 5.07 -9.29
CA GLU A 147 9.70 5.62 -8.31
C GLU A 147 10.80 6.38 -9.04
N ARG A 148 11.31 5.83 -10.16
CA ARG A 148 12.22 6.51 -11.06
C ARG A 148 11.64 7.83 -11.57
N THR A 149 10.39 7.83 -12.04
CA THR A 149 9.72 9.04 -12.56
C THR A 149 9.52 10.10 -11.48
N GLU A 150 9.06 9.72 -10.29
CA GLU A 150 8.86 10.63 -9.16
C GLU A 150 10.17 11.25 -8.69
N ARG A 151 11.23 10.45 -8.64
CA ARG A 151 12.56 10.87 -8.20
C ARG A 151 13.21 11.81 -9.22
N LEU A 152 13.08 11.52 -10.51
CA LEU A 152 13.44 12.46 -11.58
C LEU A 152 12.63 13.77 -11.46
N ALA A 153 11.33 13.71 -11.19
CA ALA A 153 10.50 14.90 -10.99
C ALA A 153 10.90 15.72 -9.75
N ALA A 154 11.38 15.07 -8.68
CA ALA A 154 11.91 15.75 -7.51
C ALA A 154 13.21 16.51 -7.84
N PHE A 155 14.13 15.88 -8.57
CA PHE A 155 15.36 16.52 -9.02
C PHE A 155 15.13 17.74 -9.92
N ARG A 156 14.22 17.61 -10.91
CA ARG A 156 13.82 18.73 -11.78
C ARG A 156 13.28 19.92 -10.97
N ARG A 157 12.45 19.66 -9.95
CA ARG A 157 11.90 20.71 -9.08
C ARG A 157 12.95 21.36 -8.19
N ALA A 158 13.87 20.58 -7.64
CA ALA A 158 14.89 21.06 -6.71
C ALA A 158 15.96 21.94 -7.40
N THR A 159 16.32 21.60 -8.64
CA THR A 159 17.42 22.24 -9.38
C THR A 159 16.95 23.20 -10.47
N ASN A 160 15.68 23.12 -10.85
CA ASN A 160 15.10 23.83 -12.00
C ASN A 160 15.81 23.51 -13.33
N LEU A 161 16.44 22.33 -13.44
CA LEU A 161 17.06 21.80 -14.65
C LEU A 161 16.19 20.72 -15.29
N THR A 162 16.32 20.55 -16.61
CA THR A 162 15.72 19.41 -17.33
C THR A 162 16.71 18.27 -17.44
N ASP A 163 16.21 17.06 -17.73
CA ASP A 163 17.05 15.88 -17.91
C ASP A 163 18.07 16.09 -19.04
N GLU A 164 17.67 16.75 -20.14
CA GLU A 164 18.55 17.04 -21.27
C GLU A 164 19.68 18.01 -20.90
N GLU A 165 19.41 18.99 -20.05
CA GLU A 165 20.39 19.96 -19.60
C GLU A 165 21.44 19.30 -18.69
N VAL A 166 21.00 18.40 -17.79
CA VAL A 166 21.91 17.62 -16.93
C VAL A 166 22.80 16.71 -17.77
N VAL A 167 22.24 16.02 -18.76
CA VAL A 167 23.00 15.16 -19.68
C VAL A 167 24.02 15.98 -20.48
N LYS A 168 23.65 17.14 -21.02
CA LYS A 168 24.58 18.02 -21.76
C LYS A 168 25.74 18.49 -20.90
N ARG A 169 25.49 18.87 -19.64
CA ARG A 169 26.54 19.29 -18.69
C ARG A 169 27.45 18.14 -18.30
N ALA A 170 26.90 16.93 -18.13
CA ALA A 170 27.68 15.73 -17.88
C ALA A 170 28.61 15.42 -19.08
N GLU A 171 28.08 15.46 -20.30
CA GLU A 171 28.83 15.25 -21.55
C GLU A 171 29.92 16.31 -21.77
N ALA A 172 29.65 17.56 -21.39
CA ALA A 172 30.63 18.65 -21.47
C ALA A 172 31.67 18.63 -20.33
N GLY A 173 31.52 17.73 -19.34
CA GLY A 173 32.39 17.71 -18.16
C GLY A 173 32.27 18.96 -17.29
N THR A 174 31.10 19.62 -17.30
CA THR A 174 30.82 20.83 -16.51
C THR A 174 29.78 20.61 -15.42
N LEU A 175 29.23 19.40 -15.29
CA LEU A 175 28.34 19.03 -14.19
C LEU A 175 29.12 19.01 -12.87
N ASP A 176 28.49 19.49 -11.82
CA ASP A 176 29.03 19.49 -10.45
C ASP A 176 29.10 18.06 -9.92
N ASP A 177 30.13 17.79 -9.12
CA ASP A 177 30.40 16.46 -8.54
C ASP A 177 29.56 16.21 -7.27
N GLU A 178 28.25 16.47 -7.37
CA GLU A 178 27.32 16.22 -6.28
C GLU A 178 26.69 14.81 -6.42
N PRO A 179 26.55 14.06 -5.33
CA PRO A 179 25.91 12.74 -5.35
C PRO A 179 24.51 12.74 -5.98
N ALA A 180 23.78 13.86 -5.83
CA ALA A 180 22.46 14.07 -6.42
C ALA A 180 22.47 13.99 -7.95
N PHE A 181 23.50 14.53 -8.61
CA PHE A 181 23.62 14.49 -10.06
C PHE A 181 24.05 13.12 -10.59
N ALA A 182 24.91 12.41 -9.84
CA ALA A 182 25.25 11.03 -10.16
C ALA A 182 24.01 10.11 -10.06
N GLU A 183 23.20 10.28 -9.02
CA GLU A 183 21.93 9.57 -8.86
C GLU A 183 20.95 9.89 -10.00
N TRP A 184 20.82 11.16 -10.39
CA TRP A 184 19.98 11.57 -11.52
C TRP A 184 20.43 10.90 -12.84
N LEU A 185 21.73 10.89 -13.15
CA LEU A 185 22.27 10.22 -14.33
C LEU A 185 22.04 8.70 -14.31
N ALA A 186 22.20 8.07 -13.14
CA ALA A 186 21.89 6.64 -12.96
C ALA A 186 20.41 6.36 -13.24
N LEU A 187 19.50 7.19 -12.72
CA LEU A 187 18.07 7.10 -13.00
C LEU A 187 17.74 7.38 -14.47
N LEU A 188 18.55 8.11 -15.23
CA LEU A 188 18.34 8.28 -16.68
C LEU A 188 18.89 7.10 -17.51
N GLY A 189 19.53 6.12 -16.89
CA GLY A 189 20.27 5.07 -17.60
C GLY A 189 21.54 5.60 -18.27
N ARG A 190 22.02 6.78 -17.85
CA ARG A 190 23.25 7.43 -18.29
C ARG A 190 24.36 7.35 -17.24
N GLY A 191 24.42 6.22 -16.53
CA GLY A 191 25.46 5.97 -15.53
C GLY A 191 26.88 5.92 -16.12
N ASP A 192 27.00 5.74 -17.44
CA ASP A 192 28.24 5.84 -18.20
C ASP A 192 28.89 7.23 -18.11
N LEU A 193 28.10 8.27 -17.85
CA LEU A 193 28.57 9.65 -17.67
C LEU A 193 29.04 9.94 -16.24
N ILE A 194 28.88 8.99 -15.31
CA ILE A 194 29.37 9.09 -13.93
C ILE A 194 30.86 8.73 -13.96
N GLY A 195 31.69 9.72 -14.30
CA GLY A 195 33.13 9.54 -14.45
C GLY A 195 33.91 9.88 -13.17
N PRO A 196 35.05 9.22 -12.91
CA PRO A 196 36.03 9.69 -11.95
C PRO A 196 36.73 10.93 -12.55
N ARG A 197 36.61 12.09 -11.90
CA ARG A 197 37.50 13.23 -12.21
C ARG A 197 38.78 13.12 -11.41
#